data_AF-A0A3M0YK19-F1
#
_entry.id   AF-A0A3M0YK19-F1
#
_cell.length_a   1.000
_cell.length_b   1.000
_cell.length_c   1.000
_cell.angle_alpha   90.00
_cell.angle_beta   90.00
_cell.angle_gamma   90.00
#
_symmetry.space_group_name_H-M   'P 1'
#
loop_
_entity.id
_entity.type
_entity.pdbx_description
1 polymer ?
#
loop_
_entity_poly.entity_id
_entity_poly.type
_entity_poly.pdbx_seq_one_letter_code
_entity_poly.pdbx_strand_id
1 'polypeptide(L)' 'MALSLDKAKELLTVQVQMASGYNRNAARLILEEVEREHGQEAVDRLIRELGLERVFGFKPGASFRPKTNQQ' A
#
# COMPACT_ATOMS: atom_id res chain seq x y z
N MET A 1 2.48 -18.13 2.55
CA MET A 1 3.72 -17.35 2.78
C MET A 1 3.30 -15.91 2.97
N ALA A 2 3.75 -15.25 4.03
CA ALA A 2 3.41 -13.86 4.32
C ALA A 2 4.20 -12.89 3.41
N LEU A 3 3.55 -11.84 2.92
CA LEU A 3 4.20 -10.70 2.26
C LEU A 3 5.14 -10.03 3.25
N SER A 4 6.44 -10.05 2.98
CA SER A 4 7.41 -9.35 3.83
C SER A 4 7.40 -7.84 3.52
N LEU A 5 7.70 -6.99 4.52
CA LEU A 5 7.75 -5.53 4.33
C LEU A 5 8.76 -5.09 3.27
N ASP A 6 9.90 -5.78 3.18
CA ASP A 6 10.92 -5.51 2.16
C ASP A 6 10.37 -5.77 0.75
N LYS A 7 9.66 -6.90 0.59
CA LYS A 7 8.99 -7.22 -0.68
C LYS A 7 7.88 -6.23 -1.02
N ALA A 8 7.09 -5.82 -0.03
CA ALA A 8 6.07 -4.79 -0.23
C ALA A 8 6.70 -3.47 -0.70
N LYS A 9 7.83 -3.07 -0.10
CA LYS A 9 8.59 -1.87 -0.49
C LYS A 9 9.12 -1.95 -1.92
N GLU A 10 9.68 -3.09 -2.33
CA GLU A 10 10.13 -3.32 -3.70
C GLU A 10 8.98 -3.17 -4.70
N LEU A 11 7.85 -3.85 -4.44
CA LEU A 11 6.68 -3.82 -5.31
C LEU A 11 6.08 -2.41 -5.41
N LEU A 12 5.96 -1.68 -4.29
CA LEU A 12 5.46 -0.30 -4.26
C LEU A 12 6.41 0.66 -4.99
N THR A 13 7.72 0.46 -4.89
CA THR A 13 8.71 1.28 -5.61
C THR A 13 8.55 1.10 -7.12
N VAL A 14 8.42 -0.14 -7.58
CA VAL A 14 8.11 -0.45 -8.99
C VAL A 14 6.81 0.23 -9.42
N GLN A 15 5.79 0.21 -8.56
CA GLN A 15 4.52 0.87 -8.83
C GLN A 15 4.66 2.40 -9.00
N VAL A 16 5.46 3.05 -8.15
CA VAL A 16 5.74 4.50 -8.21
C VAL A 16 6.52 4.90 -9.46
N GLN A 17 7.49 4.08 -9.89
CA GLN A 17 8.32 4.35 -11.07
C GLN A 17 7.55 4.19 -12.40
N MET A 18 6.49 3.39 -12.41
CA MET A 18 5.59 3.26 -13.56
C MET A 18 4.65 4.49 -13.65
N ALA A 19 5.17 5.59 -14.23
CA ALA A 19 4.61 6.94 -14.29
C ALA A 19 3.26 7.13 -15.05
N SER A 20 2.45 6.09 -15.24
CA SER A 20 1.22 6.15 -16.05
C SER A 20 -0.09 6.21 -15.24
N GLY A 21 -0.06 6.28 -13.91
CA GLY A 21 -1.26 6.47 -13.07
C GLY A 21 -2.20 5.24 -12.96
N TYR A 22 -2.15 4.30 -13.90
CA TYR A 22 -2.82 2.99 -13.84
C TYR A 22 -2.35 2.09 -12.69
N ASN A 23 -1.35 2.53 -11.94
CA ASN A 23 -0.70 1.76 -10.89
C ASN A 23 -1.34 1.93 -9.49
N ARG A 24 -2.26 2.88 -9.32
CA ARG A 24 -2.85 3.16 -8.02
C ARG A 24 -3.57 1.94 -7.41
N ASN A 25 -4.30 1.17 -8.22
CA ASN A 25 -5.02 -0.01 -7.71
C ASN A 25 -4.09 -1.13 -7.27
N ALA A 26 -2.99 -1.38 -8.00
CA ALA A 26 -2.00 -2.38 -7.62
C ALA A 26 -1.31 -1.98 -6.30
N ALA A 27 -0.91 -0.72 -6.16
CA ALA A 27 -0.37 -0.20 -4.91
C ALA A 27 -1.37 -0.31 -3.76
N ARG A 28 -2.68 -0.09 -4.00
CA ARG A 28 -3.75 -0.28 -2.99
C ARG A 28 -3.81 -1.72 -2.49
N LEU A 29 -3.73 -2.72 -3.38
CA LEU A 29 -3.77 -4.13 -3.01
C LEU A 29 -2.55 -4.55 -2.19
N ILE A 30 -1.36 -4.02 -2.51
CA ILE A 30 -0.15 -4.27 -1.72
C ILE A 30 -0.30 -3.67 -0.31
N LEU A 31 -0.82 -2.45 -0.18
CA LEU A 31 -1.05 -1.83 1.13
C LEU A 31 -2.11 -2.56 1.95
N GLU A 32 -3.15 -3.11 1.31
CA GLU A 32 -4.17 -3.96 1.94
C GLU A 32 -3.54 -5.23 2.56
N GLU A 33 -2.62 -5.88 1.83
CA GLU A 33 -1.91 -7.05 2.34
C GLU A 33 -0.94 -6.70 3.48
N VAL A 34 -0.23 -5.56 3.37
CA VAL A 34 0.61 -5.04 4.47
C VAL A 34 -0.22 -4.73 5.71
N GLU A 35 -1.40 -4.11 5.58
CA GLU A 35 -2.28 -3.83 6.72
C GLU A 35 -2.79 -5.11 7.39
N ARG A 36 -3.05 -6.15 6.58
CA ARG A 36 -3.51 -7.45 7.08
C ARG A 36 -2.41 -8.18 7.86
N GLU A 37 -1.17 -8.12 7.39
CA GLU A 37 -0.08 -8.94 7.95
C GLU A 37 0.81 -8.21 8.97
N HIS A 38 1.02 -6.91 8.79
CA HIS A 38 1.93 -6.10 9.62
C HIS A 38 1.21 -4.95 10.34
N GLY A 39 -0.07 -4.73 10.04
CA GLY A 39 -0.88 -3.70 10.67
C GLY A 39 -0.74 -2.31 10.05
N GLN A 40 -1.50 -1.37 10.60
CA GLN A 40 -1.62 0.00 10.08
C GLN A 40 -0.30 0.79 10.19
N GLU A 41 0.49 0.56 11.23
CA GLU A 41 1.76 1.28 11.43
C GLU A 41 2.75 1.00 10.29
N ALA A 42 2.77 -0.22 9.77
CA ALA A 42 3.61 -0.59 8.64
C ALA A 42 3.15 0.09 7.34
N VAL A 43 1.84 0.18 7.11
CA VAL A 43 1.25 0.93 5.99
C VAL A 43 1.66 2.40 6.06
N ASP A 44 1.49 3.03 7.21
CA ASP A 44 1.79 4.45 7.41
C ASP A 44 3.27 4.75 7.19
N ARG A 45 4.14 3.83 7.66
CA ARG A 45 5.57 3.90 7.42
C ARG A 45 5.90 3.86 5.92
N LEU A 46 5.32 2.92 5.17
CA LEU A 46 5.54 2.80 3.72
C LEU A 46 5.02 4.00 2.93
N ILE A 47 3.85 4.54 3.33
CA ILE A 47 3.28 5.76 2.72
C ILE A 47 4.26 6.93 2.84
N ARG A 48 4.85 7.12 4.03
CA ARG A 48 5.81 8.21 4.30
C ARG A 48 7.15 7.97 3.61
N GLU A 49 7.71 6.76 3.70
CA GLU A 49 9.01 6.43 3.11
C GLU A 49 9.05 6.54 1.59
N LEU A 50 7.96 6.13 0.91
CA LEU A 50 7.90 6.10 -0.55
C LEU A 50 7.16 7.30 -1.15
N GLY A 51 6.69 8.24 -0.32
CA GLY A 51 5.95 9.42 -0.78
C GLY A 51 4.64 9.07 -1.48
N LEU A 52 3.99 7.97 -1.10
CA LEU A 52 2.78 7.47 -1.76
C LEU A 52 1.60 8.43 -1.67
N GLU A 53 1.61 9.32 -0.68
CA GLU A 53 0.63 10.41 -0.58
C GLU A 53 0.72 11.36 -1.78
N ARG A 54 1.93 11.74 -2.19
CA ARG A 54 2.13 12.65 -3.33
C ARG A 54 1.88 11.93 -4.67
N VAL A 55 2.28 10.67 -4.78
CA VAL A 55 2.21 9.90 -6.04
C VAL A 55 0.79 9.39 -6.30
N PHE A 56 0.12 8.88 -5.26
CA PHE A 56 -1.16 8.18 -5.38
C PHE A 56 -2.29 8.77 -4.52
N GLY A 57 -2.01 9.74 -3.65
CA GLY A 57 -3.01 10.29 -2.73
C GLY A 57 -3.35 9.37 -1.56
N PHE A 58 -2.48 8.41 -1.21
CA PHE A 58 -2.67 7.57 -0.03
C PHE A 58 -2.25 8.30 1.23
N LYS A 59 -3.21 8.55 2.12
CA LYS A 59 -2.96 9.24 3.40
C LYS A 59 -2.57 8.25 4.49
N PRO A 60 -1.58 8.56 5.35
CA PRO A 60 -1.37 7.82 6.59
C PRO A 60 -2.66 7.77 7.42
N GLY A 61 -2.92 6.64 8.06
CA GLY A 61 -4.17 6.36 8.80
C GLY A 61 -5.35 5.94 7.91
N ALA A 62 -5.18 5.90 6.58
CA ALA A 62 -6.19 5.31 5.72
C ALA A 62 -6.19 3.78 5.89
N SER A 63 -7.36 3.19 6.13
CA SER A 63 -7.54 1.75 6.06
C SER A 63 -7.78 1.32 4.61
N PHE A 64 -7.02 0.32 4.20
CA PHE A 64 -7.05 -0.32 2.88
C PHE A 64 -7.75 -1.67 2.91
N ARG A 65 -8.08 -2.20 4.10
CA ARG A 65 -8.92 -3.39 4.25
C ARG A 65 -10.16 -3.30 3.37
N PRO A 66 -10.53 -4.39 2.68
CA PRO A 66 -11.77 -4.42 1.94
C PRO A 66 -12.91 -4.23 2.94
N LYS A 67 -13.87 -3.37 2.61
CA LYS A 67 -15.14 -3.32 3.34
C LYS A 67 -15.88 -4.62 3.00
N THR A 68 -15.60 -5.67 3.74
CA THR A 68 -16.38 -6.89 3.66
C THR A 68 -17.77 -6.55 4.15
N ASN A 69 -18.69 -6.33 3.22
CA ASN A 69 -20.12 -6.34 3.52
C ASN A 69 -20.41 -7.78 3.98
N GLN A 70 -20.53 -7.97 5.30
CA GLN A 70 -21.09 -9.21 5.84
C GLN A 70 -22.56 -9.20 5.43
N GLN A 71 -22.84 -9.86 4.32
CA GLN A 71 -24.19 -10.17 3.86
C GLN A 71 -24.48 -11.63 4.22
#